data_AF-A0A1I2J2C4-F1
#
_entry.id   AF-A0A1I2J2C4-F1
#
_cell.length_a   1.000
_cell.length_b   1.000
_cell.length_c   1.000
_cell.angle_alpha   90.00
_cell.angle_beta   90.00
_cell.angle_gamma   90.00
#
_symmetry.space_group_name_H-M   'P 1'
#
loop_
_entity.id
_entity.type
_entity.pdbx_description
1 polymer ?
#
loop_
_entity_poly.entity_id
_entity_poly.type
_entity_poly.pdbx_seq_one_letter_code
_entity_poly.pdbx_strand_id
1 'polypeptide(L)' 'MSETRQPPMYCPYCGDEDLRPNEASHGAWECRSCVRVFSVKFIGLLSKGVSSK' A
#
# COMPACT_ATOMS: atom_id res chain seq x y z
N MET A 1 -5.44 -14.54 -6.22
CA MET A 1 -5.53 -13.14 -5.74
C MET A 1 -4.12 -12.58 -5.60
N SER A 2 -3.46 -12.36 -6.74
CA SER A 2 -2.10 -11.77 -6.78
C SER A 2 -1.78 -11.42 -8.24
N GLU A 3 -2.57 -10.49 -8.80
CA GLU A 3 -2.24 -9.87 -10.08
C GLU A 3 -1.33 -8.65 -9.77
N THR A 4 -0.05 -8.93 -9.50
CA THR A 4 1.09 -8.00 -9.50
C THR A 4 1.04 -6.72 -8.62
N ARG A 5 0.72 -6.84 -7.33
CA ARG A 5 1.01 -5.77 -6.35
C ARG A 5 1.78 -6.31 -5.16
N GLN A 6 2.95 -5.74 -4.87
CA GLN A 6 3.64 -6.02 -3.63
C GLN A 6 2.85 -5.45 -2.45
N PRO A 7 2.77 -6.17 -1.32
CA PRO A 7 2.23 -5.61 -0.10
C PRO A 7 3.11 -4.43 0.38
N PRO A 8 2.52 -3.44 1.07
CA PRO A 8 3.31 -2.51 1.87
C PRO A 8 4.09 -3.31 2.91
N MET A 9 5.39 -3.05 3.01
CA MET A 9 6.26 -3.77 3.95
C MET A 9 6.25 -3.13 5.33
N TYR A 10 6.07 -1.80 5.43
CA TYR A 10 6.14 -1.05 6.68
C TYR A 10 4.94 -0.13 6.86
N CYS A 11 4.43 -0.05 8.09
CA CYS A 11 3.37 0.87 8.45
C CYS A 11 3.87 2.32 8.32
N PRO A 12 3.19 3.19 7.55
CA PRO A 12 3.62 4.58 7.38
C PRO A 12 3.52 5.41 8.66
N TYR A 13 2.87 4.89 9.71
CA TYR A 13 2.69 5.58 10.98
C TYR A 13 3.62 5.12 12.10
N CYS A 14 4.05 3.85 12.13
CA CYS A 14 4.87 3.32 13.22
C CYS A 14 6.10 2.51 12.78
N GLY A 15 6.25 2.22 11.49
CA GLY A 15 7.38 1.44 10.97
C GLY A 15 7.32 -0.06 11.22
N ASP A 16 6.24 -0.59 11.81
CA ASP A 16 6.04 -2.02 12.02
C ASP A 16 5.60 -2.75 10.74
N GLU A 17 5.84 -4.06 10.68
CA GLU A 17 5.58 -4.93 9.53
C GLU A 17 4.32 -5.80 9.70
N ASP A 18 3.65 -5.79 10.87
CA ASP A 18 2.36 -6.51 11.07
C ASP A 18 1.19 -5.80 10.38
N LEU A 19 1.24 -5.82 9.05
CA LEU A 19 0.27 -5.28 8.12
C LEU A 19 -0.63 -6.38 7.54
N ARG A 20 -1.95 -6.17 7.58
CA ARG A 20 -2.94 -7.09 7.00
C ARG A 20 -3.89 -6.35 6.06
N PRO A 21 -4.41 -7.00 5.00
CA PRO A 21 -5.51 -6.44 4.22
C PRO A 21 -6.73 -6.18 5.11
N ASN A 22 -7.41 -5.07 4.87
CA ASN A 22 -8.65 -4.71 5.57
C ASN A 22 -9.79 -4.54 4.55
N GLU A 23 -11.01 -4.86 4.95
CA GLU A 23 -12.17 -4.85 4.05
C GLU A 23 -12.84 -3.48 3.88
N ALA A 24 -12.38 -2.45 4.62
CA ALA A 24 -12.97 -1.11 4.56
C ALA A 24 -12.96 -0.48 3.16
N SER A 25 -11.96 -0.79 2.32
CA SER A 25 -11.92 -0.37 0.91
C SER A 25 -10.91 -1.17 0.08
N HIS A 26 -10.98 -1.04 -1.25
CA HIS A 26 -9.98 -1.61 -2.15
C HIS A 26 -8.58 -1.06 -1.84
N GLY A 27 -7.65 -1.96 -1.51
CA GLY A 27 -6.29 -1.57 -1.13
C GLY A 27 -6.20 -1.02 0.29
N ALA A 28 -7.19 -1.24 1.16
CA ALA A 28 -7.09 -0.96 2.57
C ALA A 28 -6.20 -1.97 3.30
N TRP A 29 -5.46 -1.44 4.28
CA TRP A 29 -4.53 -2.15 5.13
C TRP A 29 -4.73 -1.71 6.57
N GLU A 30 -4.60 -2.64 7.49
CA GLU A 30 -4.53 -2.38 8.93
C GLU A 30 -3.13 -2.72 9.45
N CYS A 31 -2.65 -1.90 10.39
CA CYS A 31 -1.48 -2.22 11.20
C CYS A 31 -1.95 -2.68 12.57
N ARG A 32 -1.58 -3.90 12.97
CA ARG A 32 -2.02 -4.44 14.27
C ARG A 32 -1.23 -3.88 15.44
N SER A 33 0.00 -3.39 15.22
CA SER A 33 0.84 -2.80 16.27
C SER A 33 0.36 -1.43 16.73
N CYS A 34 -0.12 -0.58 15.80
CA CYS A 34 -0.60 0.76 16.15
C CYS A 34 -2.10 0.98 15.89
N VAL A 35 -2.83 -0.06 15.50
CA VAL A 35 -4.30 -0.09 15.34
C VAL A 35 -4.82 0.97 14.36
N ARG A 36 -4.07 1.26 13.30
CA ARG A 36 -4.48 2.22 12.26
C ARG A 36 -4.85 1.51 10.98
N VAL A 37 -5.88 2.01 10.32
CA VAL A 37 -6.32 1.59 8.98
C VAL A 37 -5.98 2.67 7.97
N PHE A 38 -5.43 2.30 6.82
CA PHE A 38 -5.07 3.21 5.73
C PHE A 38 -5.26 2.53 4.37
N SER A 39 -5.31 3.30 3.28
CA SER A 39 -5.45 2.78 1.91
C SER A 39 -4.24 3.08 1.05
N VAL A 40 -3.76 2.11 0.28
CA VAL A 40 -2.72 2.30 -0.74
C VAL A 40 -3.34 2.34 -2.12
N LYS A 41 -2.95 3.32 -2.94
CA LYS A 41 -3.46 3.52 -4.30
C LYS A 41 -2.33 3.72 -5.29
N PHE A 42 -2.37 2.99 -6.42
CA PHE A 42 -1.55 3.30 -7.58
C PHE A 42 -2.12 4.52 -8.30
N ILE A 43 -1.33 5.58 -8.42
CA ILE A 43 -1.76 6.86 -9.00
C ILE A 43 -1.26 7.07 -10.44
N GLY A 44 -0.18 6.40 -10.86
CA GLY A 44 0.43 6.55 -12.17
C GLY A 44 1.96 6.44 -12.13
N LEU A 45 2.60 6.58 -13.29
CA LEU A 45 4.06 6.65 -13.40
C LEU A 45 4.51 8.12 -13.39
N LEU A 46 5.68 8.39 -12.79
CA LEU A 46 6.29 9.72 -12.84
C LEU A 46 6.73 10.04 -14.27
N SER A 47 6.52 11.28 -14.71
CA SER A 47 6.82 11.74 -16.08
C SER A 47 8.27 11.52 -16.50
N LYS A 48 9.22 11.52 -15.56
CA LYS A 48 10.64 11.21 -15.81
C LYS A 48 10.90 9.77 -16.27
N GLY A 49 9.95 8.85 -16.09
CA GLY A 49 10.06 7.43 -16.46
C GLY A 49 9.35 7.05 -17.76
N VAL A 50 8.56 7.95 -18.35
CA VAL A 50 7.94 7.73 -19.66
C VAL A 50 8.89 8.30 -20.71
N SER A 51 9.76 7.47 -21.27
CA SER A 51 10.55 7.84 -22.44
C SER A 51 9.57 8.06 -23.60
N SER A 52 9.20 9.32 -23.85
CA SER A 52 8.48 9.68 -25.06
C SER A 52 9.42 9.38 -26.22
N LYS A 53 9.09 8.35 -27.00
CA LYS A 53 9.71 8.13 -28.29
C LYS A 53 9.11 9.09 -29.31
#